data_AF-A0A7S2AGE8-F1
#
_entry.id   AF-A0A7S2AGE8-F1
#
_cell.length_a   1.000
_cell.length_b   1.000
_cell.length_c   1.000
_cell.angle_alpha   90.00
_cell.angle_beta   90.00
_cell.angle_gamma   90.00
#
_symmetry.space_group_name_H-M   'P 1'
#
loop_
_entity.id
_entity.type
_entity.pdbx_description
1 polymer ?
#
loop_
_entity_poly.entity_id
_entity_poly.type
_entity_poly.pdbx_seq_one_letter_code
_entity_poly.pdbx_strand_id
1 'polypeptide(L)'
;VQDADTFDKESAHGPLHIVHKLLKAATKLLSLGMELCATVLVAPVVNSLAKAVDCVGTHGWSGVMEGGLSGKMVLETAPKIECYTGDHLKLVITIFLLSIPYVLMLIPFAGVSGDCNYMPRSTLYDHAMWRPAAVRKATNKYMGFLHQVPDRSFWNLNVELMQKISFPVITAWMTAKPRTQMALVSLVSIAVYVNVVVYPPFIEEKTCALVQHLKLLTVLASLCGFVTACIDDVESVISTYLLVVSVALVLVSLVYKLNAVPARRPEVRIFDACHESSSRKLELHDA
;
A
#
# COMPACT_ATOMS: atom_id res chain seq x y z
N VAL A 1 19.00 13.95 -20.92
CA VAL A 1 17.66 14.58 -20.71
C VAL A 1 17.67 16.06 -21.09
N GLN A 2 18.81 16.77 -21.08
CA GLN A 2 18.89 18.16 -21.55
C GLN A 2 18.74 18.37 -23.08
N ASP A 3 18.94 17.33 -23.91
CA ASP A 3 18.85 17.48 -25.38
C ASP A 3 17.43 17.33 -25.94
N ALA A 4 16.43 16.98 -25.13
CA ALA A 4 15.04 16.91 -25.58
C ALA A 4 14.36 18.29 -25.63
N ASP A 5 14.87 19.28 -24.89
CA ASP A 5 14.25 20.60 -24.79
C ASP A 5 14.71 21.58 -25.88
N THR A 6 15.82 21.30 -26.58
CA THR A 6 16.33 22.13 -27.67
C THR A 6 15.61 21.88 -29.00
N PHE A 7 15.04 20.68 -29.20
CA PHE A 7 14.28 20.34 -30.42
C PHE A 7 12.86 20.95 -30.46
N ASP A 8 12.33 21.38 -29.32
CA ASP A 8 10.96 21.93 -29.21
C ASP A 8 10.83 23.39 -29.68
N LYS A 9 11.94 24.07 -30.02
CA LYS A 9 11.91 25.52 -30.36
C LYS A 9 11.66 25.84 -31.84
N GLU A 10 11.92 24.95 -32.78
CA GLU A 10 11.78 25.27 -34.23
C GLU A 10 10.43 24.92 -34.87
N SER A 11 9.57 24.15 -34.20
CA SER A 11 8.31 23.63 -34.78
C SER A 11 7.05 24.21 -34.12
N ALA A 12 7.10 25.47 -33.70
CA ALA A 12 6.11 26.08 -32.80
C ALA A 12 4.68 26.27 -33.38
N HIS A 13 4.42 26.10 -34.68
CA HIS A 13 3.15 26.55 -35.29
C HIS A 13 2.45 25.55 -36.25
N GLY A 14 2.86 24.27 -36.29
CA GLY A 14 2.24 23.26 -37.16
C GLY A 14 1.15 22.40 -36.49
N PRO A 15 0.24 21.77 -37.26
CA PRO A 15 -0.73 20.79 -36.73
C PRO A 15 -0.05 19.61 -36.01
N LEU A 16 1.18 19.26 -36.39
CA LEU A 16 2.01 18.27 -35.70
C LEU A 16 2.28 18.63 -34.23
N HIS A 17 2.37 19.91 -33.89
CA HIS A 17 2.56 20.36 -32.50
C HIS A 17 1.32 20.12 -31.65
N ILE A 18 0.12 20.24 -32.23
CA ILE A 18 -1.14 19.90 -31.54
C ILE A 18 -1.19 18.39 -31.28
N VAL A 19 -0.86 17.57 -32.29
CA VAL A 19 -0.80 16.10 -32.14
C VAL A 19 0.22 15.70 -31.08
N HIS A 20 1.42 16.29 -31.09
CA HIS A 20 2.44 16.03 -30.07
C HIS A 20 1.97 16.43 -28.66
N LYS A 21 1.34 17.59 -28.49
CA LYS A 21 0.75 18.01 -27.21
C LYS A 21 -0.34 17.05 -26.73
N LEU A 22 -1.20 16.58 -27.63
CA LEU A 22 -2.24 15.59 -27.31
C LEU A 22 -1.63 14.25 -26.89
N LEU A 23 -0.61 13.76 -27.61
CA LEU A 23 0.09 12.52 -27.24
C LEU A 23 0.82 12.66 -25.88
N LYS A 24 1.44 13.81 -25.62
CA LYS A 24 2.09 14.12 -24.33
C LYS A 24 1.07 14.19 -23.20
N ALA A 25 -0.10 14.79 -23.44
CA ALA A 25 -1.21 14.83 -22.50
C ALA A 25 -1.77 13.43 -22.22
N ALA A 26 -2.01 12.63 -23.28
CA ALA A 26 -2.48 11.24 -23.16
C ALA A 26 -1.49 10.37 -22.37
N THR A 27 -0.20 10.49 -22.66
CA THR A 27 0.85 9.76 -21.92
C THR A 27 0.88 10.16 -20.44
N LYS A 28 0.76 11.45 -20.14
CA LYS A 28 0.66 11.93 -18.75
C LYS A 28 -0.58 11.39 -18.05
N LEU A 29 -1.73 11.37 -18.74
CA LEU A 29 -2.98 10.85 -18.19
C LEU A 29 -2.88 9.35 -17.91
N LEU A 30 -2.28 8.57 -18.81
CA LEU A 30 -2.04 7.14 -18.62
C LEU A 30 -1.08 6.89 -17.45
N SER A 31 -0.01 7.69 -17.34
CA SER A 31 0.94 7.60 -16.22
C SER A 31 0.27 7.90 -14.88
N LEU A 32 -0.55 8.95 -14.81
CA LEU A 32 -1.34 9.29 -13.62
C LEU A 32 -2.38 8.20 -13.30
N GLY A 33 -3.02 7.63 -14.32
CA GLY A 33 -3.93 6.49 -14.15
C GLY A 33 -3.22 5.28 -13.55
N MET A 34 -2.03 4.93 -14.04
CA MET A 34 -1.21 3.86 -13.46
C MET A 34 -0.79 4.16 -12.01
N GLU A 35 -0.41 5.40 -11.71
CA GLU A 35 -0.06 5.82 -10.36
C GLU A 35 -1.24 5.68 -9.39
N LEU A 36 -2.43 6.14 -9.80
CA LEU A 36 -3.66 5.97 -9.02
C LEU A 36 -4.01 4.48 -8.83
N CYS A 37 -3.92 3.67 -9.89
CA CYS A 37 -4.15 2.24 -9.85
C CYS A 37 -3.19 1.50 -8.91
N ALA A 38 -1.94 1.94 -8.82
CA ALA A 38 -0.91 1.33 -7.98
C ALA A 38 -0.93 1.81 -6.52
N THR A 39 -1.60 2.93 -6.20
CA THR A 39 -1.50 3.56 -4.87
C THR A 39 -2.83 3.73 -4.17
N VAL A 40 -3.79 4.41 -4.80
CA VAL A 40 -5.08 4.82 -4.20
C VAL A 40 -6.15 3.78 -4.45
N LEU A 41 -6.22 3.24 -5.67
CA LEU A 41 -7.28 2.31 -6.07
C LEU A 41 -7.05 0.87 -5.61
N VAL A 42 -5.86 0.53 -5.10
CA VAL A 42 -5.57 -0.82 -4.61
C VAL A 42 -6.57 -1.23 -3.52
N ALA A 43 -6.78 -0.39 -2.51
CA ALA A 43 -7.70 -0.69 -1.41
C ALA A 43 -9.16 -0.91 -1.86
N PRO A 44 -9.80 0.00 -2.64
CA PRO A 44 -11.17 -0.22 -3.10
C PRO A 44 -11.31 -1.36 -4.09
N VAL A 45 -10.32 -1.60 -4.97
CA VAL A 45 -10.32 -2.77 -5.87
C VAL A 45 -10.27 -4.05 -5.05
N VAL A 46 -9.30 -4.18 -4.13
CA VAL A 46 -9.18 -5.36 -3.27
C VAL A 46 -10.42 -5.55 -2.40
N ASN A 47 -11.01 -4.49 -1.86
CA ASN A 47 -12.27 -4.56 -1.12
C ASN A 47 -13.42 -5.10 -1.99
N SER A 48 -13.50 -4.65 -3.24
CA SER A 48 -14.53 -5.11 -4.18
C SER A 48 -14.34 -6.58 -4.55
N LEU A 49 -13.09 -7.01 -4.77
CA LEU A 49 -12.76 -8.42 -5.02
C LEU A 49 -13.06 -9.28 -3.81
N ALA A 50 -12.75 -8.82 -2.59
CA ALA A 50 -13.01 -9.55 -1.37
C ALA A 50 -14.51 -9.72 -1.11
N LYS A 51 -15.32 -8.66 -1.31
CA LYS A 51 -16.79 -8.72 -1.21
C LYS A 51 -17.44 -9.59 -2.29
N ALA A 52 -16.84 -9.65 -3.48
CA ALA A 52 -17.33 -10.50 -4.56
C ALA A 52 -17.17 -11.99 -4.26
N VAL A 53 -16.32 -12.38 -3.30
CA VAL A 53 -16.13 -13.77 -2.87
C VAL A 53 -16.66 -14.04 -1.46
N ASP A 54 -17.34 -13.05 -0.87
CA ASP A 54 -17.84 -13.09 0.51
C ASP A 54 -19.19 -13.82 0.58
N CYS A 55 -19.11 -15.15 0.61
CA CYS A 55 -20.25 -16.06 0.64
C CYS A 55 -20.57 -16.48 2.08
N VAL A 56 -21.84 -16.34 2.46
CA VAL A 56 -22.35 -16.73 3.77
C VAL A 56 -23.32 -17.89 3.59
N GLY A 57 -23.09 -18.97 4.34
CA GLY A 57 -24.03 -20.09 4.43
C GLY A 57 -25.17 -19.76 5.39
N THR A 58 -26.39 -20.23 5.11
CA THR A 58 -27.55 -20.09 6.00
C THR A 58 -27.31 -20.65 7.41
N HIS A 59 -26.41 -21.64 7.55
CA HIS A 59 -26.00 -22.23 8.82
C HIS A 59 -24.53 -21.95 9.17
N GLY A 60 -23.94 -20.91 8.56
CA GLY A 60 -22.50 -20.63 8.66
C GLY A 60 -21.63 -21.61 7.88
N TRP A 61 -20.30 -21.43 7.97
CA TRP A 61 -19.32 -22.25 7.25
C TRP A 61 -19.22 -23.70 7.75
N SER A 62 -19.58 -23.95 9.01
CA SER A 62 -19.54 -25.29 9.61
C SER A 62 -20.46 -26.28 8.91
N GLY A 63 -21.68 -25.84 8.54
CA GLY A 63 -22.66 -26.71 7.88
C GLY A 63 -22.22 -27.21 6.50
N VAL A 64 -21.31 -26.48 5.83
CA VAL A 64 -20.78 -26.88 4.51
C VAL A 64 -19.64 -27.89 4.65
N MET A 65 -18.74 -27.70 5.62
CA MET A 65 -17.67 -28.68 5.86
C MET A 65 -18.19 -30.01 6.43
N GLU A 66 -19.30 -29.99 7.15
CA GLU A 66 -19.95 -31.19 7.70
C GLU A 66 -20.69 -32.03 6.64
N GLY A 67 -20.59 -31.68 5.35
CA GLY A 67 -21.20 -32.47 4.27
C GLY A 67 -22.72 -32.34 4.20
N GLY A 68 -23.31 -31.36 4.90
CA GLY A 68 -24.71 -30.98 4.78
C GLY A 68 -24.99 -30.32 3.43
N LEU A 69 -25.08 -31.13 2.37
CA LEU A 69 -25.31 -30.73 0.97
C LEU A 69 -26.62 -29.93 0.72
N SER A 70 -27.44 -29.71 1.75
CA SER A 70 -28.71 -28.99 1.65
C SER A 70 -28.59 -27.47 1.87
N GLY A 71 -27.45 -26.98 2.38
CA GLY A 71 -27.25 -25.55 2.64
C GLY A 71 -26.87 -24.78 1.38
N LYS A 72 -27.78 -23.96 0.84
CA LYS A 72 -27.44 -22.99 -0.21
C LYS A 72 -26.56 -21.89 0.38
N MET A 73 -25.35 -21.73 -0.16
CA MET A 73 -24.56 -20.53 0.10
C MET A 73 -25.07 -19.38 -0.75
N VAL A 74 -25.16 -18.20 -0.18
CA VAL A 74 -25.59 -16.99 -0.89
C VAL A 74 -24.57 -15.87 -0.69
N LEU A 75 -24.48 -14.95 -1.65
CA LEU A 75 -23.59 -13.81 -1.55
C LEU A 75 -24.11 -12.83 -0.49
N GLU A 76 -23.28 -12.39 0.46
CA GLU A 76 -23.72 -11.55 1.59
C GLU A 76 -24.37 -10.24 1.11
N THR A 77 -23.77 -9.62 0.09
CA THR A 77 -24.26 -8.36 -0.49
C THR A 77 -25.48 -8.53 -1.39
N ALA A 78 -25.75 -9.74 -1.89
CA ALA A 78 -26.88 -10.02 -2.77
C ALA A 78 -27.41 -11.46 -2.56
N PRO A 79 -28.27 -11.68 -1.53
CA PRO A 79 -28.72 -13.02 -1.13
C PRO A 79 -29.51 -13.81 -2.18
N LYS A 80 -29.88 -13.18 -3.30
CA LYS A 80 -30.55 -13.83 -4.45
C LYS A 80 -29.58 -14.60 -5.33
N ILE A 81 -28.27 -14.34 -5.21
CA ILE A 81 -27.23 -14.99 -6.00
C ILE A 81 -26.71 -16.19 -5.21
N GLU A 82 -26.94 -17.38 -5.76
CA GLU A 82 -26.36 -18.62 -5.22
C GLU A 82 -24.85 -18.64 -5.46
N CYS A 83 -24.09 -18.96 -4.41
CA CYS A 83 -22.64 -18.95 -4.47
C CYS A 83 -22.10 -20.18 -5.22
N TYR A 84 -21.00 -19.97 -5.95
CA TYR A 84 -20.29 -21.02 -6.72
C TYR A 84 -21.13 -21.78 -7.75
N THR A 85 -22.26 -21.21 -8.18
CA THR A 85 -23.08 -21.73 -9.28
C THR A 85 -23.28 -20.66 -10.37
N GLY A 86 -23.60 -21.11 -11.59
CA GLY A 86 -23.99 -20.23 -12.70
C GLY A 86 -22.98 -19.11 -12.99
N ASP A 87 -23.46 -17.86 -13.01
CA ASP A 87 -22.66 -16.69 -13.34
C ASP A 87 -21.72 -16.26 -12.20
N HIS A 88 -22.05 -16.55 -10.95
CA HIS A 88 -21.17 -16.23 -9.84
C HIS A 88 -19.89 -17.06 -9.87
N LEU A 89 -19.98 -18.36 -10.19
CA LEU A 89 -18.79 -19.20 -10.37
C LEU A 89 -17.87 -18.66 -11.48
N LYS A 90 -18.44 -18.23 -12.62
CA LYS A 90 -17.68 -17.61 -13.71
C LYS A 90 -16.98 -16.33 -13.24
N LEU A 91 -17.67 -15.49 -12.47
CA LEU A 91 -17.11 -14.27 -11.90
C LEU A 91 -15.95 -14.57 -10.94
N VAL A 92 -16.09 -15.53 -10.03
CA VAL A 92 -15.04 -15.94 -9.08
C VAL A 92 -13.80 -16.45 -9.83
N ILE A 93 -13.99 -17.33 -10.83
CA ILE A 93 -12.88 -17.83 -11.65
C ILE A 93 -12.18 -16.68 -12.38
N THR A 94 -12.95 -15.74 -12.95
CA THR A 94 -12.41 -14.57 -13.65
C THR A 94 -11.62 -13.67 -12.71
N ILE A 95 -12.16 -13.38 -11.52
CA ILE A 95 -11.50 -12.60 -10.48
C ILE A 95 -10.19 -13.27 -10.05
N PHE A 96 -10.19 -14.58 -9.82
CA PHE A 96 -9.00 -15.33 -9.43
C PHE A 96 -7.90 -15.24 -10.49
N LEU A 97 -8.25 -15.47 -11.76
CA LEU A 97 -7.30 -15.40 -12.88
C LEU A 97 -6.75 -13.99 -13.11
N LEU A 98 -7.52 -12.93 -12.86
CA LEU A 98 -7.09 -11.54 -13.04
C LEU A 98 -6.34 -10.98 -11.82
N SER A 99 -6.73 -11.37 -10.61
CA SER A 99 -6.17 -10.81 -9.37
C SER A 99 -4.74 -11.25 -9.12
N ILE A 100 -4.38 -12.50 -9.43
CA ILE A 100 -3.00 -13.02 -9.30
C ILE A 100 -2.00 -12.18 -10.09
N PRO A 101 -2.12 -12.02 -11.43
CA PRO A 101 -1.19 -11.20 -12.20
C PRO A 101 -1.25 -9.73 -11.80
N TYR A 102 -2.42 -9.20 -11.40
CA TYR A 102 -2.56 -7.84 -10.90
C TYR A 102 -1.70 -7.62 -9.64
N VAL A 103 -1.81 -8.48 -8.63
CA VAL A 103 -1.03 -8.37 -7.38
C VAL A 103 0.46 -8.55 -7.64
N LEU A 104 0.85 -9.49 -8.51
CA LEU A 104 2.26 -9.67 -8.88
C LEU A 104 2.84 -8.44 -9.58
N MET A 105 2.09 -7.79 -10.47
CA MET A 105 2.51 -6.55 -11.11
C MET A 105 2.53 -5.36 -10.14
N LEU A 106 1.66 -5.33 -9.13
CA LEU A 106 1.64 -4.24 -8.14
C LEU A 106 2.94 -4.11 -7.35
N ILE A 107 3.65 -5.20 -7.07
CA ILE A 107 4.86 -5.20 -6.24
C ILE A 107 5.97 -4.29 -6.79
N PRO A 108 6.47 -4.46 -8.03
CA PRO A 108 7.49 -3.57 -8.59
C PRO A 108 7.00 -2.13 -8.73
N PHE A 109 5.75 -1.93 -9.13
CA PHE A 109 5.18 -0.57 -9.27
C PHE A 109 5.02 0.13 -7.92
N ALA A 110 4.63 -0.57 -6.86
CA ALA A 110 4.56 0.00 -5.52
C ALA A 110 5.94 0.43 -5.02
N GLY A 111 6.99 -0.36 -5.28
CA GLY A 111 8.37 0.00 -4.97
C GLY A 111 8.82 1.32 -5.60
N VAL A 112 8.26 1.68 -6.76
CA VAL A 112 8.48 2.99 -7.42
C VAL A 112 7.24 3.88 -7.33
N SER A 113 6.38 3.72 -6.32
CA SER A 113 5.12 4.47 -6.11
C SER A 113 4.37 4.80 -7.41
N GLY A 114 4.16 3.78 -8.25
CA GLY A 114 3.42 3.86 -9.51
C GLY A 114 4.13 4.55 -10.70
N ASP A 115 5.34 5.06 -10.52
CA ASP A 115 6.05 5.79 -11.58
C ASP A 115 6.68 4.83 -12.59
N CYS A 116 6.01 4.67 -13.72
CA CYS A 116 6.43 3.77 -14.79
C CYS A 116 7.76 4.16 -15.45
N ASN A 117 8.25 5.40 -15.28
CA ASN A 117 9.52 5.81 -15.88
C ASN A 117 10.73 5.12 -15.22
N TYR A 118 10.59 4.66 -13.98
CA TYR A 118 11.65 3.96 -13.25
C TYR A 118 11.59 2.44 -13.40
N MET A 119 10.51 1.91 -13.99
CA MET A 119 10.29 0.48 -14.17
C MET A 119 9.98 0.16 -15.65
N PRO A 120 10.99 0.12 -16.53
CA PRO A 120 10.77 -0.23 -17.92
C PRO A 120 10.24 -1.67 -18.05
N ARG A 121 9.43 -1.91 -19.08
CA ARG A 121 8.78 -3.22 -19.31
C ARG A 121 9.77 -4.38 -19.40
N SER A 122 10.97 -4.13 -19.91
CA SER A 122 12.04 -5.12 -20.04
C SER A 122 12.60 -5.60 -18.69
N THR A 123 12.51 -4.78 -17.64
CA THR A 123 13.01 -5.12 -16.29
C THR A 123 11.88 -5.42 -15.31
N LEU A 124 10.63 -5.47 -15.77
CA LEU A 124 9.47 -5.62 -14.89
C LEU A 124 9.52 -6.93 -14.08
N TYR A 125 10.01 -8.01 -14.69
CA TYR A 125 10.14 -9.32 -14.06
C TYR A 125 11.54 -9.58 -13.47
N ASP A 126 12.45 -8.61 -13.58
CA ASP A 126 13.78 -8.72 -12.98
C ASP A 126 13.73 -8.22 -11.52
N HIS A 127 13.50 -9.15 -10.60
CA HIS A 127 13.40 -8.88 -9.16
C HIS A 127 14.64 -8.15 -8.60
N ALA A 128 15.83 -8.40 -9.15
CA ALA A 128 17.06 -7.75 -8.71
C ALA A 128 17.08 -6.25 -9.06
N MET A 129 16.30 -5.83 -10.06
CA MET A 129 16.22 -4.44 -10.52
C MET A 129 15.18 -3.62 -9.77
N TRP A 130 14.27 -4.25 -9.03
CA TRP A 130 13.17 -3.56 -8.35
C TRP A 130 13.64 -2.60 -7.25
N ARG A 131 14.54 -3.08 -6.39
CA ARG A 131 15.12 -2.26 -5.32
C ARG A 131 15.98 -1.11 -5.87
N PRO A 132 16.92 -1.32 -6.81
CA PRO A 132 17.65 -0.23 -7.45
C PRO A 132 16.73 0.81 -8.13
N ALA A 133 15.63 0.38 -8.74
CA ALA A 133 14.66 1.31 -9.33
C ALA A 133 13.99 2.21 -8.27
N ALA A 134 13.60 1.64 -7.13
CA ALA A 134 13.04 2.39 -6.00
C ALA A 134 14.05 3.39 -5.40
N VAL A 135 15.31 2.97 -5.25
CA VAL A 135 16.41 3.83 -4.79
C VAL A 135 16.62 5.00 -5.74
N ARG A 136 16.74 4.74 -7.05
CA ARG A 136 16.87 5.78 -8.09
C ARG A 136 15.72 6.77 -8.06
N LYS A 137 14.47 6.30 -7.88
CA LYS A 137 13.31 7.18 -7.77
C LYS A 137 13.40 8.07 -6.53
N ALA A 138 13.71 7.48 -5.38
CA ALA A 138 13.81 8.21 -4.13
C ALA A 138 14.89 9.31 -4.19
N THR A 139 16.00 9.07 -4.88
CA THR A 139 17.10 10.05 -5.00
C THR A 139 16.86 11.14 -6.03
N ASN A 140 16.15 10.85 -7.13
CA ASN A 140 15.99 11.80 -8.23
C ASN A 140 15.01 12.94 -7.90
N LYS A 141 14.10 12.74 -6.94
CA LYS A 141 13.07 13.74 -6.58
C LYS A 141 13.38 14.40 -5.24
N TYR A 142 13.86 15.63 -5.27
CA TYR A 142 14.00 16.44 -4.05
C TYR A 142 12.61 16.87 -3.56
N MET A 143 12.21 16.35 -2.39
CA MET A 143 10.90 16.61 -1.76
C MET A 143 11.02 17.46 -0.49
N GLY A 144 12.19 18.10 -0.26
CA GLY A 144 12.46 18.83 0.98
C GLY A 144 12.36 17.94 2.22
N PHE A 145 11.56 18.37 3.20
CA PHE A 145 11.35 17.64 4.47
C PHE A 145 10.64 16.28 4.31
N LEU A 146 10.02 16.04 3.14
CA LEU A 146 9.38 14.77 2.78
C LEU A 146 10.30 13.84 1.98
N HIS A 147 11.60 14.15 1.89
CA HIS A 147 12.53 13.31 1.16
C HIS A 147 12.74 11.97 1.88
N GLN A 148 12.53 10.88 1.14
CA GLN A 148 12.58 9.52 1.67
C GLN A 148 14.02 9.02 1.81
N VAL A 149 14.26 8.09 2.73
CA VAL A 149 15.55 7.37 2.82
C VAL A 149 15.61 6.36 1.66
N PRO A 150 16.52 6.52 0.67
CA PRO A 150 16.49 5.70 -0.54
C PRO A 150 16.63 4.19 -0.27
N ASP A 151 17.53 3.80 0.63
CA ASP A 151 17.81 2.39 0.94
C ASP A 151 16.62 1.63 1.54
N ARG A 152 15.69 2.37 2.16
CA ARG A 152 14.53 1.85 2.89
C ARG A 152 13.22 2.05 2.12
N SER A 153 13.22 2.85 1.04
CA SER A 153 12.00 3.22 0.31
C SER A 153 11.26 1.99 -0.22
N PHE A 154 11.99 1.05 -0.83
CA PHE A 154 11.42 -0.17 -1.40
C PHE A 154 10.64 -0.98 -0.35
N TRP A 155 11.25 -1.24 0.80
CA TRP A 155 10.63 -2.02 1.87
C TRP A 155 9.41 -1.32 2.47
N ASN A 156 9.53 -0.03 2.77
CA ASN A 156 8.43 0.75 3.35
C ASN A 156 7.22 0.81 2.42
N LEU A 157 7.44 1.04 1.11
CA LEU A 157 6.37 1.08 0.12
C LEU A 157 5.70 -0.28 -0.07
N ASN A 158 6.46 -1.38 -0.03
CA ASN A 158 5.90 -2.73 -0.10
C ASN A 158 5.09 -3.10 1.15
N VAL A 159 5.56 -2.73 2.35
CA VAL A 159 4.81 -2.95 3.60
C VAL A 159 3.51 -2.14 3.59
N GLU A 160 3.54 -0.90 3.09
CA GLU A 160 2.33 -0.11 2.91
C GLU A 160 1.36 -0.73 1.90
N LEU A 161 1.87 -1.29 0.79
CA LEU A 161 1.06 -2.04 -0.17
C LEU A 161 0.40 -3.25 0.51
N MET A 162 1.17 -4.06 1.24
CA MET A 162 0.65 -5.22 1.95
C MET A 162 -0.44 -4.83 2.94
N GLN A 163 -0.25 -3.74 3.71
CA GLN A 163 -1.28 -3.20 4.60
C GLN A 163 -2.59 -2.89 3.85
N LYS A 164 -2.50 -2.20 2.69
CA LYS A 164 -3.67 -1.83 1.87
C LYS A 164 -4.40 -3.04 1.29
N ILE A 165 -3.69 -4.15 1.05
CA ILE A 165 -4.29 -5.40 0.58
C ILE A 165 -4.91 -6.18 1.75
N SER A 166 -4.19 -6.33 2.87
CA SER A 166 -4.62 -7.14 4.00
C SER A 166 -5.86 -6.58 4.68
N PHE A 167 -5.97 -5.25 4.87
CA PHE A 167 -7.07 -4.65 5.61
C PHE A 167 -8.46 -4.95 5.01
N PRO A 168 -8.72 -4.70 3.71
CA PRO A 168 -10.00 -5.05 3.10
C PRO A 168 -10.27 -6.56 3.09
N VAL A 169 -9.25 -7.39 2.86
CA VAL A 169 -9.40 -8.86 2.86
C VAL A 169 -9.83 -9.37 4.23
N ILE A 170 -9.14 -8.93 5.31
CA ILE A 170 -9.49 -9.30 6.68
C ILE A 170 -10.89 -8.81 7.03
N THR A 171 -11.23 -7.57 6.65
CA THR A 171 -12.53 -6.95 6.98
C THR A 171 -13.68 -7.66 6.28
N ALA A 172 -13.53 -8.04 5.01
CA ALA A 172 -14.55 -8.76 4.27
C ALA A 172 -14.68 -10.21 4.77
N TRP A 173 -13.58 -10.96 4.88
CA TRP A 173 -13.66 -12.40 5.17
C TRP A 173 -13.99 -12.74 6.63
N MET A 174 -13.87 -11.78 7.55
CA MET A 174 -14.06 -12.02 8.99
C MET A 174 -15.30 -11.33 9.57
N THR A 175 -16.24 -10.88 8.73
CA THR A 175 -17.51 -10.24 9.14
C THR A 175 -18.26 -11.08 10.19
N ALA A 176 -18.25 -12.40 10.04
CA ALA A 176 -18.90 -13.34 10.97
C ALA A 176 -18.21 -13.46 12.35
N LYS A 177 -16.96 -13.01 12.50
CA LYS A 177 -16.15 -13.18 13.71
C LYS A 177 -15.45 -11.86 14.08
N PRO A 178 -16.18 -10.86 14.62
CA PRO A 178 -15.66 -9.51 14.87
C PRO A 178 -14.44 -9.51 15.80
N ARG A 179 -14.38 -10.41 16.79
CA ARG A 179 -13.22 -10.56 17.69
C ARG A 179 -11.95 -10.95 16.93
N THR A 180 -12.04 -11.96 16.06
CA THR A 180 -10.91 -12.42 15.23
C THR A 180 -10.54 -11.37 14.19
N GLN A 181 -11.53 -10.72 13.58
CA GLN A 181 -11.31 -9.61 12.64
C GLN A 181 -10.46 -8.50 13.28
N MET A 182 -10.88 -8.00 14.44
CA MET A 182 -10.20 -6.90 15.12
C MET A 182 -8.83 -7.31 15.67
N ALA A 183 -8.66 -8.57 16.09
CA ALA A 183 -7.35 -9.11 16.47
C ALA A 183 -6.37 -9.07 15.28
N LEU A 184 -6.78 -9.56 14.10
CA LEU A 184 -5.95 -9.58 12.89
C LEU A 184 -5.62 -8.17 12.39
N VAL A 185 -6.60 -7.26 12.37
CA VAL A 185 -6.37 -5.85 12.00
C VAL A 185 -5.36 -5.18 12.95
N SER A 186 -5.46 -5.47 14.26
CA SER A 186 -4.51 -4.96 15.25
C SER A 186 -3.10 -5.52 15.02
N LEU A 187 -2.96 -6.82 14.74
CA LEU A 187 -1.67 -7.44 14.44
C LEU A 187 -1.00 -6.84 13.20
N VAL A 188 -1.73 -6.65 12.11
CA VAL A 188 -1.21 -6.01 10.89
C VAL A 188 -0.78 -4.56 11.19
N SER A 189 -1.59 -3.82 11.97
CA SER A 189 -1.24 -2.45 12.37
C SER A 189 0.05 -2.40 13.20
N ILE A 190 0.23 -3.34 14.14
CA ILE A 190 1.45 -3.45 14.96
C ILE A 190 2.65 -3.76 14.07
N ALA A 191 2.53 -4.71 13.13
CA ALA A 191 3.62 -5.06 12.22
C ALA A 191 4.07 -3.86 11.37
N VAL A 192 3.13 -3.07 10.85
CA VAL A 192 3.42 -1.84 10.12
C VAL A 192 4.08 -0.80 11.01
N TYR A 193 3.61 -0.62 12.24
CA TYR A 193 4.22 0.30 13.19
C TYR A 193 5.67 -0.09 13.50
N VAL A 194 5.92 -1.37 13.82
CA VAL A 194 7.26 -1.91 14.05
C VAL A 194 8.15 -1.67 12.83
N ASN A 195 7.65 -1.91 11.61
CA ASN A 195 8.40 -1.65 10.39
C ASN A 195 8.83 -0.17 10.26
N VAL A 196 7.94 0.79 10.55
CA VAL A 196 8.25 2.23 10.48
C VAL A 196 9.20 2.69 11.60
N VAL A 197 9.21 1.99 12.75
CA VAL A 197 10.18 2.24 13.83
C VAL A 197 11.57 1.71 13.46
N VAL A 198 11.65 0.49 12.92
CA VAL A 198 12.92 -0.15 12.52
C VAL A 198 13.50 0.48 11.25
N TYR A 199 12.64 0.82 10.28
CA TYR A 199 13.01 1.39 8.99
C TYR A 199 12.37 2.78 8.78
N PRO A 200 12.87 3.84 9.47
CA PRO A 200 12.40 5.21 9.30
C PRO A 200 12.25 5.62 7.82
N PRO A 201 11.08 6.11 7.38
CA PRO A 201 10.79 6.36 5.97
C PRO A 201 11.41 7.63 5.40
N PHE A 202 11.67 8.64 6.23
CA PHE A 202 12.17 9.95 5.82
C PHE A 202 13.55 10.25 6.42
N ILE A 203 14.31 11.10 5.73
CA ILE A 203 15.62 11.56 6.24
C ILE A 203 15.41 12.51 7.44
N GLU A 204 14.38 13.35 7.40
CA GLU A 204 14.10 14.28 8.49
C GLU A 204 13.43 13.59 9.69
N GLU A 205 14.09 13.67 10.84
CA GLU A 205 13.65 13.03 12.08
C GLU A 205 12.27 13.50 12.56
N LYS A 206 11.92 14.77 12.32
CA LYS A 206 10.61 15.34 12.67
C LYS A 206 9.48 14.72 11.84
N THR A 207 9.67 14.62 10.52
CA THR A 207 8.73 13.95 9.63
C THR A 207 8.59 12.47 9.99
N CYS A 208 9.70 11.80 10.29
CA CYS A 208 9.69 10.42 10.80
C CYS A 208 8.92 10.29 12.11
N ALA A 209 9.13 11.18 13.07
CA ALA A 209 8.42 11.21 14.33
C ALA A 209 6.91 11.38 14.10
N LEU A 210 6.50 12.28 13.21
CA LEU A 210 5.10 12.48 12.84
C LEU A 210 4.49 11.18 12.29
N VAL A 211 5.12 10.55 11.30
CA VAL A 211 4.60 9.32 10.68
C VAL A 211 4.58 8.16 11.67
N GLN A 212 5.59 8.02 12.53
CA GLN A 212 5.60 7.03 13.60
C GLN A 212 4.42 7.21 14.57
N HIS A 213 4.09 8.45 14.97
CA HIS A 213 2.97 8.72 15.87
C HIS A 213 1.62 8.50 15.19
N LEU A 214 1.48 8.82 13.90
CA LEU A 214 0.27 8.50 13.14
C LEU A 214 0.03 6.99 13.03
N LYS A 215 1.11 6.20 12.84
CA LYS A 215 1.03 4.73 12.83
C LYS A 215 0.75 4.18 14.24
N LEU A 216 1.34 4.75 15.29
CA LEU A 216 1.02 4.40 16.68
C LEU A 216 -0.46 4.67 17.01
N LEU A 217 -1.00 5.82 16.58
CA LEU A 217 -2.41 6.13 16.74
C LEU A 217 -3.30 5.09 16.06
N THR A 218 -2.90 4.63 14.86
CA THR A 218 -3.62 3.57 14.14
C THR A 218 -3.62 2.25 14.92
N VAL A 219 -2.49 1.88 15.53
CA VAL A 219 -2.36 0.71 16.42
C VAL A 219 -3.28 0.84 17.62
N LEU A 220 -3.22 1.96 18.35
CA LEU A 220 -4.06 2.19 19.53
C LEU A 220 -5.54 2.19 19.19
N ALA A 221 -5.93 2.79 18.06
CA ALA A 221 -7.31 2.77 17.58
C ALA A 221 -7.79 1.35 17.25
N SER A 222 -6.94 0.53 16.60
CA SER A 222 -7.25 -0.87 16.30
C SER A 222 -7.37 -1.71 17.58
N LEU A 223 -6.49 -1.50 18.57
CA LEU A 223 -6.55 -2.15 19.88
C LEU A 223 -7.81 -1.73 20.67
N CYS A 224 -8.19 -0.45 20.63
CA CYS A 224 -9.46 -0.01 21.23
C CYS A 224 -10.64 -0.73 20.59
N GLY A 225 -10.65 -0.86 19.25
CA GLY A 225 -11.68 -1.62 18.55
C GLY A 225 -11.68 -3.13 18.88
N PHE A 226 -10.51 -3.72 19.13
CA PHE A 226 -10.41 -5.09 19.64
C PHE A 226 -11.00 -5.22 21.05
N VAL A 227 -10.70 -4.29 21.96
CA VAL A 227 -11.32 -4.25 23.29
C VAL A 227 -12.84 -4.11 23.20
N THR A 228 -13.35 -3.25 22.31
CA THR A 228 -14.80 -3.15 22.04
C THR A 228 -15.41 -4.49 21.64
N ALA A 229 -14.76 -5.22 20.72
CA ALA A 229 -15.23 -6.53 20.28
C ALA A 229 -15.19 -7.60 21.39
N CYS A 230 -14.35 -7.42 22.40
CA CYS A 230 -14.27 -8.30 23.57
C CYS A 230 -15.31 -8.00 24.65
N ILE A 231 -15.68 -6.73 24.83
CA ILE A 231 -16.61 -6.30 25.90
C ILE A 231 -18.06 -6.73 25.61
N ASP A 232 -18.45 -6.89 24.33
CA ASP A 232 -19.76 -7.39 23.89
C ASP A 232 -20.97 -6.68 24.55
N ASP A 233 -20.77 -5.42 24.97
CA ASP A 233 -21.77 -4.56 25.58
C ASP A 233 -21.83 -3.24 24.79
N VAL A 234 -23.00 -2.97 24.22
CA VAL A 234 -23.27 -1.83 23.35
C VAL A 234 -23.34 -0.52 24.15
N GLU A 235 -23.71 -0.57 25.44
CA GLU A 235 -23.83 0.61 26.29
C GLU A 235 -22.50 1.01 26.93
N SER A 236 -21.45 0.19 26.77
CA SER A 236 -20.16 0.43 27.38
C SER A 236 -19.43 1.63 26.76
N VAL A 237 -19.29 2.69 27.55
CA VAL A 237 -18.52 3.90 27.22
C VAL A 237 -17.00 3.71 27.30
N ILE A 238 -16.53 2.55 27.77
CA ILE A 238 -15.11 2.30 28.08
C ILE A 238 -14.23 2.49 26.85
N SER A 239 -14.59 1.90 25.71
CA SER A 239 -13.78 1.99 24.49
C SER A 239 -13.67 3.42 23.94
N THR A 240 -14.73 4.22 24.10
CA THR A 240 -14.72 5.64 23.73
C THR A 240 -13.72 6.41 24.58
N TYR A 241 -13.72 6.20 25.91
CA TYR A 241 -12.73 6.81 26.80
C TYR A 241 -11.31 6.36 26.46
N LEU A 242 -11.09 5.06 26.21
CA LEU A 242 -9.79 4.52 25.81
C LEU A 242 -9.26 5.17 24.53
N LEU A 243 -10.13 5.36 23.53
CA LEU A 243 -9.76 6.01 22.28
C LEU A 243 -9.39 7.49 22.49
N VAL A 244 -10.21 8.23 23.24
CA VAL A 244 -9.96 9.65 23.54
C VAL A 244 -8.64 9.83 24.30
N VAL A 245 -8.40 9.00 25.33
CA VAL A 245 -7.15 9.02 26.09
C VAL A 245 -5.97 8.66 25.19
N SER A 246 -6.09 7.64 24.34
CA SER A 246 -5.05 7.24 23.39
C SER A 246 -4.68 8.38 22.41
N VAL A 247 -5.68 9.07 21.86
CA VAL A 247 -5.47 10.24 20.98
C VAL A 247 -4.73 11.35 21.73
N ALA A 248 -5.20 11.70 22.93
CA ALA A 248 -4.58 12.75 23.74
C ALA A 248 -3.12 12.42 24.07
N LEU A 249 -2.83 11.17 24.49
CA LEU A 249 -1.48 10.71 24.78
C LEU A 249 -0.55 10.78 23.56
N VAL A 250 -1.02 10.32 22.39
CA VAL A 250 -0.22 10.39 21.15
C VAL A 250 0.06 11.84 20.74
N LEU A 251 -0.93 12.73 20.85
CA LEU A 251 -0.76 14.15 20.53
C LEU A 251 0.24 14.84 21.48
N VAL A 252 0.12 14.61 22.79
CA VAL A 252 1.06 15.16 23.77
C VAL A 252 2.47 14.63 23.53
N SER A 253 2.62 13.31 23.30
CA SER A 253 3.91 12.68 22.96
C SER A 253 4.50 13.24 21.67
N LEU A 254 3.68 13.44 20.64
CA LEU A 254 4.11 14.01 19.36
C LEU A 254 4.62 15.43 19.54
N VAL A 255 3.85 16.30 20.21
CA VAL A 255 4.24 17.70 20.48
C VAL A 255 5.53 17.75 21.29
N TYR A 256 5.65 16.93 22.33
CA TYR A 256 6.87 16.81 23.12
C TYR A 256 8.07 16.40 22.24
N LYS A 257 7.94 15.37 21.42
CA LYS A 257 9.03 14.90 20.54
C LYS A 257 9.39 15.92 19.46
N LEU A 258 8.41 16.61 18.87
CA LEU A 258 8.65 17.66 17.87
C LEU A 258 9.40 18.87 18.43
N ASN A 259 9.17 19.20 19.70
CA ASN A 259 9.88 20.27 20.43
C ASN A 259 11.27 19.82 20.90
N ALA A 260 11.44 18.56 21.29
CA ALA A 260 12.70 18.03 21.80
C ALA A 260 13.74 17.75 20.69
N VAL A 261 13.29 17.39 19.47
CA VAL A 261 14.20 17.08 18.36
C VAL A 261 14.69 18.37 17.69
N PRO A 262 16.00 18.66 17.69
CA PRO A 262 16.54 19.85 17.02
C PRO A 262 16.36 19.73 15.50
N ALA A 263 16.04 20.84 14.84
CA ALA A 263 15.99 20.88 13.38
C ALA A 263 17.41 20.73 12.81
N ARG A 264 17.70 19.61 12.15
CA ARG A 264 18.94 19.38 11.40
C ARG A 264 18.63 19.41 9.91
N ARG A 265 19.51 20.04 9.13
CA ARG A 265 19.41 20.02 7.66
C ARG A 265 19.70 18.59 7.19
N PRO A 266 18.79 17.93 6.44
CA PRO A 266 19.02 16.57 5.97
C PRO A 266 20.18 16.54 4.97
N GLU A 267 21.14 15.65 5.19
CA GLU A 267 22.17 15.33 4.20
C GLU A 267 21.64 14.24 3.28
N VAL A 268 21.40 14.59 2.02
CA VAL A 268 20.94 13.65 1.00
C VAL A 268 22.17 13.06 0.32
N ARG A 269 22.37 11.75 0.47
CA ARG A 269 23.34 11.02 -0.38
C ARG A 269 22.75 10.90 -1.77
N ILE A 270 23.40 11.53 -2.73
CA ILE A 270 23.06 11.36 -4.15
C ILE A 270 23.56 9.98 -4.56
N PHE A 271 22.67 9.16 -5.13
CA PHE A 271 23.05 7.87 -5.68
C PHE A 271 23.91 8.08 -6.93
N ASP A 272 25.16 7.62 -6.86
CA ASP A 272 26.06 7.60 -8.00
C ASP A 272 26.15 6.17 -8.56
N ALA A 273 25.51 5.95 -9.71
CA ALA A 273 25.47 4.66 -10.38
C ALA A 273 26.87 4.12 -10.73
N CYS A 274 27.85 5.01 -10.90
CA CYS A 274 29.23 4.64 -11.23
C CYS A 274 29.88 3.87 -10.07
N HIS A 275 29.58 4.27 -8.82
CA HIS A 275 30.18 3.69 -7.62
C HIS A 275 29.65 2.27 -7.35
N GLU A 276 28.35 2.01 -7.50
CA GLU A 276 27.77 0.68 -7.21
C GLU A 276 28.29 -0.39 -8.17
N SER A 277 28.48 -0.04 -9.45
CA SER A 277 29.04 -0.97 -10.44
C SER A 277 30.48 -1.38 -10.12
N SER A 278 31.25 -0.50 -9.46
CA SER A 278 32.62 -0.76 -9.05
C SER A 278 32.66 -1.62 -7.79
N SER A 279 31.82 -1.33 -6.79
CA SER A 279 31.72 -2.13 -5.56
C SER A 279 31.28 -3.57 -5.84
N ARG A 280 30.31 -3.78 -6.74
CA ARG A 280 29.83 -5.14 -7.06
C ARG A 280 30.88 -5.95 -7.82
N LYS A 281 31.74 -5.32 -8.63
CA LYS A 281 32.87 -5.98 -9.29
C LYS A 281 33.96 -6.42 -8.30
N LEU A 282 34.15 -5.66 -7.21
CA LEU A 282 35.06 -6.04 -6.12
C LEU A 282 34.53 -7.24 -5.34
N GLU A 283 33.24 -7.24 -4.97
CA GLU A 283 32.62 -8.37 -4.24
C GLU A 283 32.62 -9.68 -5.06
N LEU A 284 32.47 -9.60 -6.38
CA LEU A 284 32.56 -10.75 -7.29
C LEU A 284 33.99 -11.26 -7.48
N HIS A 285 35.01 -10.47 -7.17
CA HIS A 285 36.41 -10.90 -7.23
C HIS A 285 36.89 -11.56 -5.93
N ASP A 286 36.23 -11.25 -4.81
CA ASP A 286 36.57 -11.76 -3.48
C ASP A 286 35.75 -13.02 -3.07
N ALA A 287 34.76 -13.42 -3.87
CA ALA A 287 33.92 -14.61 -3.67
C ALA A 287 34.33 -15.78 -4.59
#